data_AF-A0A6B0BK71-F1
#
_entry.id   AF-A0A6B0BK71-F1
#
_cell.length_a   1.000
_cell.length_b   1.000
_cell.length_c   1.000
_cell.angle_alpha   90.00
_cell.angle_beta   90.00
_cell.angle_gamma   90.00
#
_symmetry.space_group_name_H-M   'P 1'
#
loop_
_entity.id
_entity.type
_entity.pdbx_description
1 polymer ?
#
loop_
_entity_poly.entity_id
_entity_poly.type
_entity_poly.pdbx_seq_one_letter_code
_entity_poly.pdbx_strand_id
1 'polypeptide(L)' 'VRLTTYKCTLNKELPTLTEHKSIEWLPINELDKLNWAPADIPAVNKIMTEG' A
#
# COMPACT_ATOMS: atom_id res chain seq x y z
N VAL A 1 2.55 3.58 -20.78
CA VAL A 1 2.25 4.17 -19.45
C VAL A 1 3.29 3.65 -18.46
N ARG A 2 3.79 4.48 -17.54
CA ARG A 2 4.77 4.09 -16.51
C ARG A 2 4.13 4.25 -15.13
N LEU A 3 4.21 3.22 -14.31
CA LEU A 3 3.76 3.23 -12.92
C LEU A 3 4.97 3.26 -11.99
N THR A 4 4.90 4.07 -10.93
CA THR A 4 5.99 4.25 -9.97
C THR A 4 5.42 4.21 -8.56
N THR A 5 6.04 3.45 -7.67
CA THR A 5 5.66 3.34 -6.26
C THR A 5 6.57 4.21 -5.39
N TYR A 6 6.00 4.89 -4.40
CA TYR A 6 6.73 5.68 -3.41
C TYR A 6 6.49 5.11 -2.01
N LYS A 7 7.56 4.90 -1.25
CA LYS A 7 7.50 4.52 0.16
C LYS A 7 7.54 5.79 1.00
N CYS A 8 6.52 5.98 1.83
CA CYS A 8 6.36 7.16 2.67
C CYS A 8 6.13 6.75 4.13
N THR A 9 6.49 7.65 5.05
CA THR A 9 6.13 7.53 6.46
C THR A 9 4.97 8.45 6.76
N LEU A 10 4.06 8.01 7.62
CA LEU A 10 2.99 8.87 8.10
C LEU A 10 3.59 9.93 9.03
N ASN A 11 3.10 11.17 8.90
CA ASN A 11 3.45 12.24 9.84
C ASN A 11 2.55 12.15 11.09
N LYS A 12 2.35 13.27 11.80
CA LYS A 12 1.52 13.28 13.02
C LYS A 12 0.01 13.22 12.75
N GLU A 13 -0.41 13.31 11.48
CA GLU A 13 -1.80 13.39 11.07
C GLU A 13 -2.17 12.21 10.18
N LEU A 14 -3.44 11.82 10.23
CA LEU A 14 -3.98 10.76 9.37
C LEU A 14 -4.24 11.31 7.96
N PRO A 15 -4.13 10.46 6.91
CA PRO A 15 -4.45 10.88 5.55
C PRO A 15 -5.94 11.25 5.44
N THR A 16 -6.22 12.33 4.72
CA THR A 16 -7.59 12.72 4.38
C THR A 16 -8.00 12.08 3.06
N LEU A 17 -9.10 11.33 3.05
CA LEU A 17 -9.65 10.74 1.83
C LEU A 17 -10.40 11.80 1.03
N THR A 18 -9.90 12.14 -0.15
CA THR A 18 -10.53 13.13 -1.05
C THR A 18 -11.46 12.49 -2.08
N GLU A 19 -11.14 11.27 -2.51
CA GLU A 19 -11.89 10.54 -3.55
C GLU A 19 -12.33 9.13 -3.12
N HIS A 20 -11.54 8.47 -2.26
CA HIS A 20 -11.79 7.10 -1.87
C HIS A 20 -12.82 7.00 -0.74
N LYS A 21 -13.64 5.94 -0.78
CA LYS A 21 -14.73 5.71 0.18
C LYS A 21 -14.25 5.22 1.55
N SER A 22 -13.11 4.51 1.61
CA SER A 22 -12.57 3.94 2.84
C SER A 22 -11.06 3.70 2.73
N ILE A 23 -10.40 3.62 3.88
CA ILE A 23 -9.02 3.17 4.05
C ILE A 23 -8.93 2.26 5.27
N GLU A 24 -8.10 1.23 5.17
CA GLU A 24 -7.87 0.26 6.24
C GLU A 24 -6.36 0.03 6.39
N TRP A 25 -5.90 -0.05 7.64
CA TRP A 25 -4.52 -0.37 7.96
C TRP A 25 -4.42 -1.86 8.28
N LEU A 26 -3.56 -2.57 7.55
CA LEU A 26 -3.36 -4.00 7.70
C LEU A 26 -1.91 -4.30 8.10
N PRO A 27 -1.68 -5.36 8.89
CA PRO A 27 -0.35 -5.90 9.11
C PRO A 27 0.29 -6.35 7.78
N ILE A 28 1.62 -6.30 7.72
CA ILE A 28 2.38 -6.62 6.50
C ILE A 28 2.10 -8.05 6.01
N ASN A 29 1.93 -9.00 6.95
CA ASN A 29 1.65 -10.41 6.66
C ASN A 29 0.20 -10.67 6.18
N GLU A 30 -0.66 -9.66 6.10
CA GLU A 30 -2.01 -9.78 5.56
C GLU A 30 -2.14 -9.16 4.17
N LEU A 31 -1.10 -8.47 3.70
CA LEU A 31 -1.12 -7.82 2.39
C LEU A 31 -1.26 -8.86 1.26
N ASP A 32 -0.73 -10.06 1.42
CA ASP A 32 -0.84 -11.16 0.45
C ASP A 32 -2.27 -11.72 0.30
N LYS A 33 -3.15 -11.48 1.28
CA LYS A 33 -4.56 -11.90 1.24
C LYS A 33 -5.42 -11.03 0.32
N LEU A 34 -4.93 -9.85 -0.06
CA LEU A 34 -5.66 -8.92 -0.93
C LEU A 34 -5.40 -9.20 -2.41
N ASN A 35 -6.43 -8.99 -3.23
CA ASN A 35 -6.32 -9.09 -4.69
C ASN A 35 -5.72 -7.80 -5.28
N TRP A 36 -4.38 -7.70 -5.28
CA TRP A 36 -3.66 -6.60 -5.89
C TRP A 36 -3.73 -6.63 -7.42
N ALA A 37 -3.69 -5.45 -8.04
CA ALA A 37 -3.50 -5.37 -9.48
C ALA A 37 -2.10 -5.90 -9.85
N PRO A 38 -1.92 -6.51 -11.04
CA PRO A 38 -0.65 -7.10 -11.45
C PRO A 38 0.56 -6.13 -11.40
N ALA A 39 0.32 -4.84 -11.57
CA ALA A 39 1.35 -3.81 -11.51
C ALA A 39 1.85 -3.51 -10.09
N ASP A 40 1.04 -3.79 -9.06
CA ASP A 40 1.34 -3.47 -7.66
C ASP A 40 1.96 -4.66 -6.91
N ILE A 41 1.77 -5.91 -7.40
CA ILE A 41 2.34 -7.13 -6.81
C ILE A 41 3.85 -7.01 -6.52
N PRO A 42 4.70 -6.51 -7.44
CA PRO A 42 6.14 -6.40 -7.17
C PRO A 42 6.45 -5.47 -5.99
N ALA A 43 5.68 -4.40 -5.82
CA ALA A 43 5.85 -3.47 -4.72
C ALA A 43 5.42 -4.07 -3.39
N VAL A 44 4.27 -4.76 -3.36
CA VAL A 44 3.78 -5.44 -2.15
C VAL A 44 4.76 -6.51 -1.68
N ASN A 45 5.28 -7.33 -2.59
CA ASN A 45 6.28 -8.35 -2.26
C ASN A 45 7.56 -7.75 -1.65
N LYS A 46 8.00 -6.59 -2.17
CA LYS A 46 9.14 -5.86 -1.61
C LYS A 46 8.85 -5.37 -0.18
N ILE A 47 7.66 -4.80 0.06
CA ILE A 47 7.25 -4.36 1.40
C ILE A 47 7.21 -5.54 2.38
N MET A 48 6.68 -6.70 1.95
CA MET A 48 6.62 -7.91 2.78
C MET A 48 7.99 -8.53 3.10
N THR A 49 9.02 -8.22 2.32
CA THR A 49 10.39 -8.70 2.57
C THR A 49 11.21 -7.72 3.42
N GLU A 50 10.88 -6.42 3.36
CA GLU A 50 11.59 -5.36 4.09
C GLU A 50 11.09 -5.13 5.52
N GLY A 51 9.84 -5.52 5.83
CA GLY A 51 9.23 -5.39 7.15
C GLY A 51 9.57 -6.54 8.08
#